data_AF-A0A2A2ZNI5-F1
#
_entry.id   AF-A0A2A2ZNI5-F1
#
_cell.length_a   1.000
_cell.length_b   1.000
_cell.length_c   1.000
_cell.angle_alpha   90.00
_cell.angle_beta   90.00
_cell.angle_gamma   90.00
#
_symmetry.space_group_name_H-M   'P 1'
#
loop_
_entity.id
_entity.type
_entity.pdbx_description
1 polymer ?
#
loop_
_entity_poly.entity_id
_entity_poly.type
_entity_poly.pdbx_seq_one_letter_code
_entity_poly.pdbx_strand_id
1 'polypeptide(L)'
;MTNMPGSGHGGYGGGWTPPTPGQPPGTGQWGGTSQPAAPPPTVPPIVPQRPPAGVNGYGHVAAPVPAAGYGQPAAANPYGQPPAPGKKSRKPLVIAAVIVVVLAVAGGVGWKYFGSSGSGPGNAGSAADAVKGYLEALARGDADGALAYSNDQPASKDFLTADVLKKQIAKWPITNIRILNDDSTPLNSLTGFSRVHVAANFGDKTSDTTLIVKKQDGRWGLAHATVKLDTASGVGNQELPNSLTMFGKPLNGRTAYLFPGFLDVGSTNANIAVTTKPILLDGLATGGTAAFLAATYEIADAAKAAILNGVKAVTDTCTNSRLHKPPAPCNALAIGMEDGTVNWPTADLSRVKINGIDQYSGFTTTVMGQADFLGVTGMGHDGQPHPPVNDTMYIYGNVDLKASPPTMALR
;
A
#
# COMPACT_ATOMS: atom_id res chain seq x y z
N MET A 1 -33.66 7.35 -57.45
CA MET A 1 -32.98 6.60 -58.52
C MET A 1 -31.65 7.29 -58.77
N THR A 2 -30.54 6.57 -58.74
CA THR A 2 -29.19 7.14 -58.88
C THR A 2 -28.24 6.10 -59.49
N ASN A 3 -27.13 6.55 -60.08
CA ASN A 3 -26.40 5.81 -61.13
C ASN A 3 -25.46 4.68 -60.65
N MET A 4 -25.20 3.75 -61.58
CA MET A 4 -23.99 2.90 -61.66
C MET A 4 -22.86 3.61 -62.45
N PRO A 5 -21.68 3.01 -62.76
CA PRO A 5 -20.90 1.94 -62.11
C PRO A 5 -19.43 2.39 -61.81
N GLY A 6 -18.52 1.49 -61.39
CA GLY A 6 -17.07 1.71 -61.66
C GLY A 6 -16.03 1.04 -60.74
N SER A 7 -15.68 -0.21 -61.02
CA SER A 7 -14.39 -0.93 -60.79
C SER A 7 -13.20 -0.25 -60.07
N GLY A 8 -12.50 -1.01 -59.20
CA GLY A 8 -11.10 -0.71 -58.83
C GLY A 8 -10.51 -1.56 -57.69
N HIS A 9 -9.95 -2.75 -57.98
CA HIS A 9 -9.10 -3.48 -57.03
C HIS A 9 -7.61 -3.15 -57.26
N GLY A 10 -6.86 -2.88 -56.19
CA GLY A 10 -5.40 -2.77 -56.21
C GLY A 10 -4.79 -3.56 -55.06
N GLY A 11 -3.82 -4.43 -55.37
CA GLY A 11 -3.10 -5.24 -54.38
C GLY A 11 -1.67 -4.75 -54.16
N TYR A 12 -1.17 -4.87 -52.93
CA TYR A 12 0.20 -4.51 -52.56
C TYR A 12 1.00 -5.75 -52.17
N GLY A 13 1.85 -6.22 -53.08
CA GLY A 13 2.87 -7.23 -52.80
C GLY A 13 4.26 -6.60 -52.75
N GLY A 14 4.84 -6.47 -51.56
CA GLY A 14 6.22 -6.00 -51.36
C GLY A 14 7.14 -7.16 -50.98
N GLY A 15 7.96 -7.63 -51.91
CA GLY A 15 8.89 -8.74 -51.68
C GLY A 15 10.13 -8.33 -50.87
N TRP A 16 10.52 -9.17 -49.91
CA TRP A 16 11.82 -9.09 -49.25
C TRP A 16 12.91 -9.75 -50.10
N THR A 17 14.07 -9.11 -50.21
CA THR A 17 15.30 -9.72 -50.75
C THR A 17 16.45 -9.58 -49.74
N PRO A 18 17.25 -10.63 -49.49
CA PRO A 18 18.38 -10.57 -48.56
C PRO A 18 19.61 -9.92 -49.23
N PRO A 19 20.48 -9.23 -48.46
CA PRO A 19 21.67 -8.58 -48.99
C PRO A 19 22.83 -9.57 -49.26
N THR A 20 23.53 -9.36 -50.38
CA THR A 20 24.74 -10.13 -50.75
C THR A 20 25.97 -9.60 -49.99
N PRO A 21 26.83 -10.45 -49.40
CA PRO A 21 28.07 -10.00 -48.76
C PRO A 21 29.17 -9.63 -49.78
N GLY A 22 29.86 -8.51 -49.56
CA GLY A 22 31.21 -8.29 -50.12
C GLY A 22 31.39 -7.16 -51.13
N GLN A 23 31.29 -5.90 -50.70
CA GLN A 23 31.96 -4.78 -51.37
C GLN A 23 32.29 -3.64 -50.38
N PRO A 24 33.50 -3.05 -50.40
CA PRO A 24 33.89 -1.99 -49.46
C PRO A 24 33.36 -0.61 -49.89
N PRO A 25 32.78 0.20 -48.98
CA PRO A 25 32.39 1.58 -49.30
C PRO A 25 33.62 2.47 -49.53
N GLY A 26 33.64 3.18 -50.66
CA GLY A 26 34.65 4.18 -50.98
C GLY A 26 34.47 5.49 -50.20
N THR A 27 35.52 6.29 -50.12
CA THR A 27 35.55 7.57 -49.39
C THR A 27 34.73 8.67 -50.09
N GLY A 28 33.62 9.10 -49.47
CA GLY A 28 32.83 10.26 -49.90
C GLY A 28 32.96 11.43 -48.92
N GLN A 29 33.53 12.55 -49.37
CA GLN A 29 33.86 13.71 -48.52
C GLN A 29 32.83 14.84 -48.64
N TRP A 30 31.96 14.95 -47.64
CA TRP A 30 31.24 16.17 -47.24
C TRP A 30 31.17 16.17 -45.70
N GLY A 31 31.27 17.27 -44.97
CA GLY A 31 31.23 18.67 -45.36
C GLY A 31 30.52 19.46 -44.25
N GLY A 32 31.09 19.48 -43.04
CA GLY A 32 30.43 19.99 -41.83
C GLY A 32 31.38 20.77 -40.91
N THR A 33 30.88 21.88 -40.36
CA THR A 33 31.64 22.80 -39.51
C THR A 33 31.85 22.25 -38.10
N SER A 34 33.09 22.19 -37.64
CA SER A 34 33.45 21.73 -36.29
C SER A 34 33.10 22.76 -35.21
N GLN A 35 32.09 22.48 -34.38
CA GLN A 35 31.97 23.12 -33.07
C GLN A 35 32.99 22.49 -32.10
N PRO A 36 33.68 23.28 -31.25
CA PRO A 36 34.51 22.72 -30.18
C PRO A 36 33.66 21.93 -29.18
N ALA A 37 34.15 20.76 -28.75
CA ALA A 37 33.50 19.98 -27.70
C ALA A 37 33.60 20.69 -26.34
N ALA A 38 32.53 20.66 -25.56
CA ALA A 38 32.55 21.16 -24.19
C ALA A 38 33.40 20.24 -23.28
N PRO A 39 34.17 20.79 -22.33
CA PRO A 39 34.93 19.98 -21.37
C PRO A 39 34.00 19.19 -20.43
N PRO A 40 34.42 18.00 -19.95
CA PRO A 40 33.63 17.21 -19.02
C PRO A 40 33.48 17.93 -17.66
N PRO A 41 32.36 17.72 -16.94
CA PRO A 41 32.14 18.33 -15.63
C PRO A 41 33.16 17.81 -14.61
N THR A 42 33.84 18.73 -13.92
CA THR A 42 34.82 18.41 -12.88
C THR A 42 34.12 17.98 -11.59
N VAL A 43 34.40 16.76 -11.12
CA VAL A 43 33.94 16.28 -9.82
C VAL A 43 34.74 16.99 -8.72
N PRO A 44 34.10 17.68 -7.75
CA PRO A 44 34.81 18.32 -6.65
C PRO A 44 35.42 17.26 -5.71
N PRO A 45 36.62 17.50 -5.15
CA PRO A 45 37.30 16.52 -4.30
C PRO A 45 36.56 16.32 -2.97
N ILE A 46 36.42 15.05 -2.57
CA ILE A 46 35.84 14.67 -1.27
C ILE A 46 36.81 15.08 -0.16
N VAL A 47 36.40 16.01 0.69
CA VAL A 47 37.15 16.41 1.89
C VAL A 47 36.84 15.44 3.04
N PRO A 48 37.83 14.73 3.62
CA PRO A 48 37.58 13.86 4.76
C PRO A 48 37.12 14.66 5.99
N GLN A 49 35.93 14.35 6.52
CA GLN A 49 35.47 14.97 7.76
C GLN A 49 36.26 14.42 8.96
N ARG A 50 36.90 15.33 9.69
CA ARG A 50 37.71 15.02 10.87
C ARG A 50 36.79 14.90 12.10
N PRO A 51 36.83 13.79 12.86
CA PRO A 51 36.03 13.68 14.09
C PRO A 51 36.52 14.69 15.14
N PRO A 52 35.62 15.30 15.93
CA PRO A 52 36.00 16.16 17.05
C PRO A 52 36.61 15.32 18.18
N ALA A 53 37.64 15.86 18.84
CA ALA A 53 38.34 15.22 19.95
C ALA A 53 38.35 16.13 21.18
N GLY A 54 38.25 15.51 22.36
CA GLY A 54 38.11 16.18 23.66
C GLY A 54 36.70 16.03 24.25
N VAL A 55 36.51 15.91 25.56
CA VAL A 55 37.47 16.05 26.67
C VAL A 55 37.23 14.94 27.73
N ASN A 56 38.31 14.36 28.26
CA ASN A 56 38.26 13.44 29.41
C ASN A 56 38.33 14.21 30.74
N GLY A 57 37.57 13.77 31.75
CA GLY A 57 37.46 14.46 33.04
C GLY A 57 37.21 13.54 34.24
N TYR A 58 38.19 12.69 34.55
CA TYR A 58 38.45 11.95 35.80
C TYR A 58 37.32 11.75 36.85
N GLY A 59 37.01 10.48 37.13
CA GLY A 59 36.26 10.05 38.32
C GLY A 59 36.24 8.52 38.47
N HIS A 60 36.93 7.98 39.47
CA HIS A 60 37.14 6.53 39.62
C HIS A 60 36.24 5.87 40.69
N VAL A 61 35.99 4.57 40.45
CA VAL A 61 35.31 3.53 41.25
C VAL A 61 35.22 3.68 42.77
N ALA A 62 34.07 3.26 43.34
CA ALA A 62 33.97 2.07 44.21
C ALA A 62 32.50 1.78 44.64
N ALA A 63 32.21 0.52 44.97
CA ALA A 63 31.02 0.09 45.74
C ALA A 63 31.46 -0.40 47.13
N PRO A 64 30.56 -0.46 48.14
CA PRO A 64 29.93 -1.77 48.43
C PRO A 64 28.51 -1.74 49.05
N VAL A 65 27.89 -2.93 49.10
CA VAL A 65 26.75 -3.35 49.96
C VAL A 65 27.30 -3.99 51.27
N PRO A 66 26.58 -4.08 52.42
CA PRO A 66 25.21 -4.60 52.61
C PRO A 66 24.34 -3.68 53.52
N ALA A 67 23.29 -4.04 54.29
CA ALA A 67 22.75 -5.34 54.74
C ALA A 67 21.22 -5.31 55.06
N ALA A 68 20.70 -6.42 55.61
CA ALA A 68 19.27 -6.69 55.88
C ALA A 68 18.81 -6.37 57.32
N GLY A 69 17.48 -6.38 57.55
CA GLY A 69 16.84 -6.31 58.88
C GLY A 69 15.34 -6.68 58.83
N TYR A 70 14.84 -7.39 59.85
CA TYR A 70 13.47 -7.93 59.94
C TYR A 70 12.57 -7.12 60.90
N GLY A 71 11.24 -7.17 60.73
CA GLY A 71 10.29 -6.61 61.72
C GLY A 71 8.79 -6.80 61.43
N GLN A 72 8.13 -7.64 62.23
CA GLN A 72 6.67 -7.83 62.35
C GLN A 72 6.39 -8.33 63.80
N PRO A 73 5.14 -8.38 64.33
CA PRO A 73 3.89 -7.76 63.88
C PRO A 73 3.07 -7.06 65.02
N ALA A 74 1.88 -6.56 64.65
CA ALA A 74 0.62 -6.51 65.43
C ALA A 74 0.54 -6.01 66.90
N ALA A 75 -0.35 -5.02 67.11
CA ALA A 75 -1.27 -4.98 68.25
C ALA A 75 -2.54 -4.19 67.86
N ALA A 76 -3.71 -4.57 68.39
CA ALA A 76 -4.98 -3.86 68.17
C ALA A 76 -5.74 -3.72 69.50
N ASN A 77 -6.38 -2.57 69.74
CA ASN A 77 -7.43 -2.39 70.75
C ASN A 77 -8.18 -1.04 70.52
N PRO A 78 -9.32 -0.76 71.20
CA PRO A 78 -10.50 -0.32 70.46
C PRO A 78 -11.09 1.03 70.97
N TYR A 79 -12.38 1.24 70.69
CA TYR A 79 -13.19 2.43 70.93
C TYR A 79 -12.88 3.63 70.00
N GLY A 80 -13.87 4.44 69.55
CA GLY A 80 -15.30 4.19 69.75
C GLY A 80 -16.30 5.35 69.64
N GLN A 81 -16.10 6.41 68.83
CA GLN A 81 -17.21 7.30 68.43
C GLN A 81 -16.86 8.25 67.26
N PRO A 82 -17.82 8.69 66.43
CA PRO A 82 -17.59 9.59 65.28
C PRO A 82 -17.97 11.06 65.56
N PRO A 83 -17.47 11.99 64.72
CA PRO A 83 -18.33 13.07 64.22
C PRO A 83 -18.21 13.34 62.70
N ALA A 84 -19.12 14.18 62.20
CA ALA A 84 -19.40 14.42 60.77
C ALA A 84 -18.39 15.36 60.04
N PRO A 85 -18.34 15.37 58.69
CA PRO A 85 -17.23 15.98 57.92
C PRO A 85 -17.33 17.49 57.69
N GLY A 86 -16.18 18.20 57.68
CA GLY A 86 -16.16 19.67 57.60
C GLY A 86 -14.96 20.34 56.92
N LYS A 87 -14.97 20.39 55.57
CA LYS A 87 -14.35 21.40 54.66
C LYS A 87 -12.82 21.68 54.69
N LYS A 88 -12.33 22.15 53.52
CA LYS A 88 -11.01 22.77 53.17
C LYS A 88 -9.94 21.77 52.65
N SER A 89 -9.10 22.10 51.66
CA SER A 89 -9.12 23.25 50.72
C SER A 89 -8.15 23.10 49.52
N ARG A 90 -8.48 23.78 48.40
CA ARG A 90 -7.55 24.38 47.40
C ARG A 90 -6.46 23.47 46.76
N LYS A 91 -6.82 22.90 45.58
CA LYS A 91 -6.24 23.11 44.20
C LYS A 91 -4.70 23.15 43.97
N PRO A 92 -4.17 22.90 42.73
CA PRO A 92 -4.83 22.49 41.46
C PRO A 92 -4.09 21.45 40.56
N LEU A 93 -4.77 20.98 39.48
CA LEU A 93 -4.23 20.48 38.16
C LEU A 93 -3.29 19.25 38.19
N VAL A 94 -3.28 18.28 37.26
CA VAL A 94 -3.97 17.97 35.97
C VAL A 94 -4.13 16.42 35.90
N ILE A 95 -4.82 15.73 34.97
CA ILE A 95 -5.52 16.01 33.70
C ILE A 95 -6.95 15.42 33.79
N ALA A 96 -7.91 15.84 32.95
CA ALA A 96 -9.21 15.16 32.80
C ALA A 96 -9.83 15.38 31.39
N ALA A 97 -10.90 14.62 31.11
CA ALA A 97 -11.90 14.78 30.03
C ALA A 97 -11.55 14.39 28.57
N VAL A 98 -11.94 13.17 28.20
CA VAL A 98 -12.63 12.80 26.94
C VAL A 98 -13.76 11.82 27.32
N ILE A 99 -14.70 11.51 26.41
CA ILE A 99 -15.81 10.53 26.55
C ILE A 99 -17.06 11.02 27.33
N VAL A 100 -17.70 12.13 26.90
CA VAL A 100 -19.16 12.36 27.09
C VAL A 100 -19.78 13.13 25.90
N VAL A 101 -19.71 12.61 24.66
CA VAL A 101 -20.54 13.07 23.52
C VAL A 101 -20.86 11.89 22.58
N VAL A 102 -21.83 11.05 22.95
CA VAL A 102 -22.19 9.83 22.17
C VAL A 102 -23.71 9.68 21.92
N LEU A 103 -24.57 10.43 22.63
CA LEU A 103 -26.02 10.23 22.63
C LEU A 103 -26.79 11.44 22.07
N ALA A 104 -26.46 11.87 20.85
CA ALA A 104 -27.11 13.02 20.20
C ALA A 104 -27.25 12.90 18.66
N VAL A 105 -27.15 11.68 18.09
CA VAL A 105 -27.26 11.44 16.63
C VAL A 105 -28.30 10.38 16.32
N ALA A 106 -29.57 10.70 16.62
CA ALA A 106 -30.73 9.88 16.26
C ALA A 106 -31.91 10.80 15.93
N GLY A 107 -32.05 11.17 14.65
CA GLY A 107 -33.10 12.07 14.17
C GLY A 107 -32.69 12.80 12.88
N GLY A 108 -33.28 12.39 11.76
CA GLY A 108 -33.23 13.19 10.53
C GLY A 108 -34.24 14.36 10.58
N VAL A 109 -34.22 15.20 9.53
CA VAL A 109 -35.08 16.40 9.37
C VAL A 109 -34.73 17.55 10.34
N GLY A 110 -33.82 18.45 9.93
CA GLY A 110 -33.39 19.54 10.82
C GLY A 110 -32.48 20.63 10.24
N TRP A 111 -32.58 20.99 8.95
CA TRP A 111 -31.67 21.95 8.27
C TRP A 111 -31.80 23.43 8.72
N LYS A 112 -32.20 23.70 9.98
CA LYS A 112 -32.46 25.05 10.51
C LYS A 112 -32.02 25.34 11.95
N TYR A 113 -31.47 24.37 12.70
CA TYR A 113 -31.19 24.51 14.14
C TYR A 113 -29.79 24.07 14.59
N PHE A 114 -28.74 24.46 13.87
CA PHE A 114 -27.35 24.41 14.37
C PHE A 114 -26.72 25.81 14.46
N GLY A 115 -27.34 26.68 15.26
CA GLY A 115 -26.77 27.96 15.69
C GLY A 115 -26.05 27.82 17.03
N SER A 116 -24.83 27.26 17.04
CA SER A 116 -23.99 27.17 18.26
C SER A 116 -22.50 27.11 17.90
N SER A 117 -21.90 28.29 17.69
CA SER A 117 -20.45 28.58 17.78
C SER A 117 -19.44 27.47 17.41
N GLY A 118 -19.04 27.39 16.13
CA GLY A 118 -17.83 26.66 15.72
C GLY A 118 -17.79 26.30 14.22
N SER A 119 -16.67 26.61 13.56
CA SER A 119 -16.22 26.12 12.23
C SER A 119 -17.28 25.52 11.30
N GLY A 120 -18.11 26.38 10.69
CA GLY A 120 -19.02 26.02 9.58
C GLY A 120 -18.86 26.96 8.37
N PRO A 121 -19.16 26.54 7.13
CA PRO A 121 -18.82 27.29 5.91
C PRO A 121 -19.42 28.69 5.81
N GLY A 122 -20.64 28.89 6.33
CA GLY A 122 -21.28 30.22 6.38
C GLY A 122 -20.57 31.24 7.27
N ASN A 123 -19.60 30.81 8.09
CA ASN A 123 -18.78 31.64 8.96
C ASN A 123 -17.31 31.73 8.50
N ALA A 124 -16.95 31.19 7.33
CA ALA A 124 -15.59 31.27 6.79
C ALA A 124 -15.34 32.65 6.16
N GLY A 125 -14.68 33.55 6.90
CA GLY A 125 -14.39 34.92 6.46
C GLY A 125 -13.36 34.98 5.33
N SER A 126 -12.37 34.09 5.37
CA SER A 126 -11.26 33.99 4.42
C SER A 126 -11.21 32.62 3.71
N ALA A 127 -10.33 32.50 2.71
CA ALA A 127 -10.05 31.22 2.06
C ALA A 127 -9.30 30.27 3.01
N ALA A 128 -8.37 30.80 3.82
CA ALA A 128 -7.72 30.11 4.92
C ALA A 128 -8.73 29.50 5.92
N ASP A 129 -9.77 30.23 6.32
CA ASP A 129 -10.82 29.72 7.22
C ASP A 129 -11.58 28.54 6.62
N ALA A 130 -11.85 28.58 5.30
CA ALA A 130 -12.54 27.49 4.61
C ALA A 130 -11.68 26.21 4.56
N VAL A 131 -10.40 26.33 4.24
CA VAL A 131 -9.46 25.19 4.23
C VAL A 131 -9.22 24.67 5.65
N LYS A 132 -9.01 25.54 6.63
CA LYS A 132 -8.83 25.15 8.03
C LYS A 132 -10.09 24.44 8.57
N GLY A 133 -11.28 25.01 8.36
CA GLY A 133 -12.54 24.43 8.81
C GLY A 133 -12.84 23.07 8.19
N TYR A 134 -12.52 22.89 6.90
CA TYR A 134 -12.58 21.59 6.22
C TYR A 134 -11.66 20.54 6.90
N LEU A 135 -10.39 20.87 7.14
CA LEU A 135 -9.45 19.95 7.76
C LEU A 135 -9.79 19.65 9.23
N GLU A 136 -10.31 20.64 9.97
CA GLU A 136 -10.86 20.44 11.32
C GLU A 136 -12.08 19.51 11.30
N ALA A 137 -12.96 19.61 10.30
CA ALA A 137 -14.09 18.69 10.16
C ALA A 137 -13.63 17.26 9.86
N LEU A 138 -12.67 17.08 8.95
CA LEU A 138 -12.04 15.76 8.72
C LEU A 138 -11.46 15.18 10.01
N ALA A 139 -10.70 15.98 10.76
CA ALA A 139 -10.06 15.56 12.02
C ALA A 139 -11.07 15.17 13.12
N ARG A 140 -12.29 15.72 13.11
CA ARG A 140 -13.39 15.34 14.01
C ARG A 140 -14.17 14.09 13.57
N GLY A 141 -13.94 13.57 12.37
CA GLY A 141 -14.79 12.52 11.78
C GLY A 141 -16.12 13.04 11.21
N ASP A 142 -16.21 14.35 10.97
CA ASP A 142 -17.40 15.09 10.56
C ASP A 142 -17.50 15.19 9.03
N ALA A 143 -17.99 14.10 8.41
CA ALA A 143 -18.03 13.94 6.96
C ALA A 143 -18.93 14.96 6.25
N ASP A 144 -20.15 15.21 6.76
CA ASP A 144 -21.06 16.19 6.15
C ASP A 144 -20.61 17.64 6.43
N GLY A 145 -20.01 17.92 7.60
CA GLY A 145 -19.36 19.20 7.85
C GLY A 145 -18.19 19.47 6.89
N ALA A 146 -17.38 18.45 6.58
CA ALA A 146 -16.32 18.54 5.58
C ALA A 146 -16.87 18.77 4.16
N LEU A 147 -17.93 18.04 3.76
CA LEU A 147 -18.58 18.21 2.45
C LEU A 147 -19.28 19.56 2.29
N ALA A 148 -19.70 20.19 3.38
CA ALA A 148 -20.31 21.52 3.35
C ALA A 148 -19.31 22.63 2.91
N TYR A 149 -17.99 22.38 3.04
CA TYR A 149 -16.94 23.25 2.50
C TYR A 149 -16.66 23.04 1.00
N SER A 150 -17.37 22.13 0.32
CA SER A 150 -17.22 21.86 -1.10
C SER A 150 -18.18 22.70 -1.95
N ASN A 151 -17.65 23.47 -2.91
CA ASN A 151 -18.47 24.22 -3.86
C ASN A 151 -19.08 23.30 -4.94
N ASP A 152 -18.32 22.31 -5.42
CA ASP A 152 -18.83 21.20 -6.23
C ASP A 152 -19.14 19.97 -5.35
N GLN A 153 -20.20 19.22 -5.65
CA GLN A 153 -20.60 18.05 -4.83
C GLN A 153 -20.33 16.74 -5.59
N PRO A 154 -19.77 15.72 -4.92
CA PRO A 154 -19.38 14.46 -5.56
C PRO A 154 -20.59 13.66 -6.04
N ALA A 155 -20.45 13.02 -7.20
CA ALA A 155 -21.54 12.28 -7.86
C ALA A 155 -22.01 11.02 -7.10
N SER A 156 -21.25 10.56 -6.10
CA SER A 156 -21.71 9.58 -5.11
C SER A 156 -21.11 9.89 -3.73
N LYS A 157 -21.82 9.48 -2.67
CA LYS A 157 -21.37 9.51 -1.27
C LYS A 157 -21.05 8.11 -0.70
N ASP A 158 -20.93 7.07 -1.52
CA ASP A 158 -20.77 5.66 -1.07
C ASP A 158 -19.63 5.41 -0.05
N PHE A 159 -18.57 6.22 -0.10
CA PHE A 159 -17.42 6.20 0.81
C PHE A 159 -17.25 7.50 1.61
N LEU A 160 -18.16 8.46 1.48
CA LEU A 160 -18.09 9.79 2.09
C LEU A 160 -18.97 9.88 3.34
N THR A 161 -18.87 8.85 4.19
CA THR A 161 -19.67 8.73 5.41
C THR A 161 -18.82 8.97 6.65
N ALA A 162 -19.45 9.38 7.74
CA ALA A 162 -18.78 9.56 9.03
C ALA A 162 -18.08 8.28 9.50
N ASP A 163 -18.61 7.09 9.17
CA ASP A 163 -18.02 5.81 9.59
C ASP A 163 -16.81 5.39 8.74
N VAL A 164 -16.79 5.73 7.45
CA VAL A 164 -15.56 5.58 6.64
C VAL A 164 -14.50 6.56 7.13
N LEU A 165 -14.85 7.85 7.30
CA LEU A 165 -13.91 8.86 7.78
C LEU A 165 -13.36 8.53 9.19
N LYS A 166 -14.19 7.99 10.10
CA LYS A 166 -13.73 7.45 11.40
C LYS A 166 -12.71 6.32 11.22
N LYS A 167 -12.93 5.37 10.30
CA LYS A 167 -11.93 4.32 9.99
C LYS A 167 -10.62 4.94 9.46
N GLN A 168 -10.69 5.99 8.64
CA GLN A 168 -9.51 6.69 8.13
C GLN A 168 -8.70 7.33 9.27
N ILE A 169 -9.33 8.17 10.11
CA ILE A 169 -8.63 8.90 11.18
C ILE A 169 -8.23 8.00 12.36
N ALA A 170 -8.89 6.86 12.56
CA ALA A 170 -8.46 5.85 13.54
C ALA A 170 -7.18 5.10 13.11
N LYS A 171 -6.81 5.14 11.82
CA LYS A 171 -5.54 4.62 11.30
C LYS A 171 -4.49 5.72 11.16
N TRP A 172 -4.84 6.83 10.52
CA TRP A 172 -3.97 8.01 10.34
C TRP A 172 -4.68 9.27 10.87
N PRO A 173 -4.53 9.60 12.17
CA PRO A 173 -5.12 10.80 12.75
C PRO A 173 -4.67 12.08 12.04
N ILE A 174 -5.62 12.97 11.75
CA ILE A 174 -5.34 14.25 11.10
C ILE A 174 -4.95 15.26 12.18
N THR A 175 -3.73 15.77 12.12
CA THR A 175 -3.12 16.63 13.15
C THR A 175 -2.24 17.71 12.52
N ASN A 176 -1.70 18.64 13.32
CA ASN A 176 -0.71 19.64 12.89
C ASN A 176 -1.17 20.49 11.67
N ILE A 177 -2.46 20.82 11.60
CA ILE A 177 -3.07 21.65 10.55
C ILE A 177 -2.52 23.07 10.66
N ARG A 178 -1.81 23.52 9.61
CA ARG A 178 -1.14 24.82 9.53
C ARG A 178 -1.42 25.43 8.17
N ILE A 179 -2.07 26.60 8.15
CA ILE A 179 -2.06 27.47 6.97
C ILE A 179 -0.70 28.14 6.92
N LEU A 180 0.02 27.99 5.82
CA LEU A 180 1.37 28.53 5.61
C LEU A 180 1.32 29.84 4.80
N ASN A 181 0.39 29.96 3.86
CA ASN A 181 0.10 31.18 3.11
C ASN A 181 -1.35 31.18 2.59
N ASP A 182 -1.95 32.35 2.40
CA ASP A 182 -3.23 32.55 1.69
C ASP A 182 -3.01 33.66 0.66
N ASP A 183 -3.16 33.34 -0.63
CA ASP A 183 -2.94 34.32 -1.71
C ASP A 183 -4.16 35.22 -2.00
N SER A 184 -5.15 35.28 -1.09
CA SER A 184 -6.35 36.12 -1.19
C SER A 184 -6.05 37.64 -1.11
N THR A 185 -5.32 38.15 -2.09
CA THR A 185 -5.12 39.59 -2.31
C THR A 185 -6.46 40.29 -2.59
N PRO A 186 -6.54 41.63 -2.43
CA PRO A 186 -7.70 42.41 -2.85
C PRO A 186 -8.08 42.27 -4.33
N LEU A 187 -7.18 41.81 -5.21
CA LEU A 187 -7.49 41.48 -6.61
C LEU A 187 -8.13 40.09 -6.73
N ASN A 188 -7.59 39.11 -6.01
CA ASN A 188 -8.07 37.72 -6.01
C ASN A 188 -9.44 37.58 -5.32
N SER A 189 -9.74 38.44 -4.33
CA SER A 189 -11.08 38.50 -3.72
C SER A 189 -12.14 39.16 -4.61
N LEU A 190 -11.76 39.97 -5.60
CA LEU A 190 -12.66 40.51 -6.63
C LEU A 190 -12.99 39.48 -7.72
N THR A 191 -12.06 38.60 -8.08
CA THR A 191 -12.33 37.48 -9.02
C THR A 191 -13.04 36.31 -8.34
N GLY A 192 -12.90 36.19 -7.01
CA GLY A 192 -13.53 35.12 -6.22
C GLY A 192 -12.72 33.82 -6.19
N PHE A 193 -11.41 33.87 -6.36
CA PHE A 193 -10.51 32.71 -6.32
C PHE A 193 -9.35 32.99 -5.37
N SER A 194 -8.89 31.99 -4.61
CA SER A 194 -7.64 32.04 -3.83
C SER A 194 -6.93 30.69 -3.88
N ARG A 195 -5.62 30.70 -3.64
CA ARG A 195 -4.80 29.53 -3.39
C ARG A 195 -4.27 29.58 -1.96
N VAL A 196 -4.55 28.54 -1.19
CA VAL A 196 -4.15 28.42 0.21
C VAL A 196 -3.08 27.34 0.34
N HIS A 197 -1.86 27.73 0.71
CA HIS A 197 -0.76 26.82 1.01
C HIS A 197 -0.96 26.29 2.42
N VAL A 198 -1.08 24.98 2.55
CA VAL A 198 -1.46 24.30 3.79
C VAL A 198 -0.61 23.04 4.00
N ALA A 199 -0.21 22.82 5.26
CA ALA A 199 0.39 21.57 5.69
C ALA A 199 -0.44 20.92 6.82
N ALA A 200 -0.58 19.61 6.77
CA ALA A 200 -1.24 18.80 7.80
C ALA A 200 -0.64 17.40 7.86
N ASN A 201 -0.60 16.79 9.04
CA ASN A 201 -0.13 15.42 9.24
C ASN A 201 -1.31 14.46 9.14
N PHE A 202 -1.14 13.37 8.40
CA PHE A 202 -2.03 12.22 8.31
C PHE A 202 -1.31 11.02 8.92
N GLY A 203 -1.49 10.81 10.23
CA GLY A 203 -0.66 9.89 11.00
C GLY A 203 0.81 10.32 10.99
N ASP A 204 1.68 9.45 10.47
CA ASP A 204 3.11 9.67 10.31
C ASP A 204 3.49 10.53 9.08
N LYS A 205 2.54 10.80 8.17
CA LYS A 205 2.82 11.42 6.86
C LYS A 205 2.46 12.90 6.84
N THR A 206 3.42 13.76 6.57
CA THR A 206 3.15 15.18 6.29
C THR A 206 2.61 15.33 4.87
N SER A 207 1.41 15.92 4.73
CA SER A 207 0.92 16.46 3.46
C SER A 207 1.18 17.97 3.47
N ASP A 208 1.76 18.48 2.39
CA ASP A 208 2.08 19.90 2.19
C ASP A 208 1.67 20.24 0.73
N THR A 209 0.71 21.16 0.55
CA THR A 209 0.18 21.46 -0.78
C THR A 209 -0.56 22.80 -0.83
N THR A 210 -0.87 23.26 -2.05
CA THR A 210 -1.59 24.52 -2.29
C THR A 210 -2.96 24.24 -2.90
N LEU A 211 -4.00 24.35 -2.07
CA LEU A 211 -5.40 24.06 -2.44
C LEU A 211 -6.07 25.26 -3.12
N ILE A 212 -6.95 24.99 -4.07
CA ILE A 212 -7.74 26.02 -4.78
C ILE A 212 -9.08 26.21 -4.08
N VAL A 213 -9.32 27.44 -3.63
CA VAL A 213 -10.52 27.89 -2.93
C VAL A 213 -11.26 28.89 -3.84
N LYS A 214 -12.59 28.84 -3.87
CA LYS A 214 -13.43 29.76 -4.63
C LYS A 214 -14.50 30.39 -3.74
N LYS A 215 -14.91 31.60 -4.07
CA LYS A 215 -16.02 32.30 -3.43
C LYS A 215 -17.30 32.12 -4.24
N GLN A 216 -18.28 31.43 -3.68
CA GLN A 216 -19.55 31.12 -4.34
C GLN A 216 -20.73 31.44 -3.42
N ASP A 217 -21.72 32.17 -3.94
CA ASP A 217 -22.87 32.68 -3.16
C ASP A 217 -22.44 33.46 -1.90
N GLY A 218 -21.33 34.19 -1.99
CA GLY A 218 -20.72 34.93 -0.88
C GLY A 218 -19.87 34.10 0.10
N ARG A 219 -19.95 32.76 0.07
CA ARG A 219 -19.18 31.86 0.95
C ARG A 219 -17.81 31.51 0.34
N TRP A 220 -16.78 31.27 1.15
CA TRP A 220 -15.56 30.60 0.68
C TRP A 220 -15.68 29.08 0.82
N GLY A 221 -15.22 28.34 -0.19
CA GLY A 221 -15.22 26.87 -0.20
C GLY A 221 -14.15 26.31 -1.13
N LEU A 222 -13.72 25.06 -0.89
CA LEU A 222 -12.81 24.35 -1.78
C LEU A 222 -13.48 24.15 -3.15
N ALA A 223 -12.69 24.11 -4.22
CA ALA A 223 -13.20 23.71 -5.54
C ALA A 223 -13.91 22.34 -5.47
N HIS A 224 -13.24 21.36 -4.85
CA HIS A 224 -13.80 20.06 -4.48
C HIS A 224 -13.21 19.66 -3.11
N ALA A 225 -14.03 19.11 -2.21
CA ALA A 225 -13.63 18.64 -0.87
C ALA A 225 -13.34 17.12 -0.82
N THR A 226 -13.30 16.47 -1.98
CA THR A 226 -13.12 15.02 -2.12
C THR A 226 -12.26 14.69 -3.33
N VAL A 227 -11.40 13.69 -3.20
CA VAL A 227 -10.64 13.17 -4.34
C VAL A 227 -11.53 12.23 -5.14
N LYS A 228 -11.67 12.51 -6.45
CA LYS A 228 -12.27 11.60 -7.41
C LYS A 228 -11.22 10.55 -7.81
N LEU A 229 -11.48 9.27 -7.56
CA LEU A 229 -10.61 8.18 -8.01
C LEU A 229 -11.17 7.48 -9.23
N ASP A 230 -10.30 7.22 -10.21
CA ASP A 230 -10.56 6.17 -11.18
C ASP A 230 -10.01 4.83 -10.66
N THR A 231 -10.80 3.78 -10.83
CA THR A 231 -10.48 2.40 -10.42
C THR A 231 -10.36 1.46 -11.62
N ALA A 232 -10.71 1.92 -12.82
CA ALA A 232 -10.53 1.18 -14.06
C ALA A 232 -9.12 1.42 -14.61
N SER A 233 -8.22 0.43 -14.47
CA SER A 233 -6.92 0.46 -15.14
C SER A 233 -7.11 0.21 -16.64
N GLY A 234 -6.93 1.26 -17.44
CA GLY A 234 -6.86 1.16 -18.90
C GLY A 234 -5.76 0.19 -19.33
N VAL A 235 -6.09 -0.70 -20.27
CA VAL A 235 -5.30 -1.84 -20.79
C VAL A 235 -4.80 -2.87 -19.75
N GLY A 236 -5.37 -4.08 -19.81
CA GLY A 236 -4.99 -5.20 -18.95
C GLY A 236 -6.13 -6.22 -18.78
N ASN A 237 -5.82 -7.33 -18.12
CA ASN A 237 -6.80 -8.28 -17.61
C ASN A 237 -7.56 -7.64 -16.44
N GLN A 238 -8.88 -7.56 -16.56
CA GLN A 238 -9.74 -6.84 -15.61
C GLN A 238 -10.07 -7.66 -14.34
N GLU A 239 -9.63 -8.91 -14.22
CA GLU A 239 -9.87 -9.75 -13.03
C GLU A 239 -9.36 -9.10 -11.73
N LEU A 240 -8.13 -8.56 -11.73
CA LEU A 240 -7.55 -7.92 -10.55
C LEU A 240 -8.21 -6.57 -10.22
N PRO A 241 -8.39 -5.61 -11.16
CA PRO A 241 -9.16 -4.38 -10.94
C PRO A 241 -10.60 -4.60 -10.46
N ASN A 242 -11.32 -5.56 -11.06
CA ASN A 242 -12.70 -5.86 -10.66
C ASN A 242 -12.78 -6.48 -9.26
N SER A 243 -11.69 -7.09 -8.77
CA SER A 243 -11.61 -7.63 -7.41
C SER A 243 -11.44 -6.57 -6.33
N LEU A 244 -11.08 -5.33 -6.70
CA LEU A 244 -10.72 -4.29 -5.72
C LEU A 244 -11.90 -3.98 -4.78
N THR A 245 -11.60 -3.97 -3.48
CA THR A 245 -12.49 -3.50 -2.43
C THR A 245 -11.92 -2.27 -1.74
N MET A 246 -12.81 -1.48 -1.14
CA MET A 246 -12.49 -0.27 -0.41
C MET A 246 -13.34 -0.19 0.86
N PHE A 247 -12.70 -0.11 2.03
CA PHE A 247 -13.33 -0.25 3.36
C PHE A 247 -14.23 -1.49 3.51
N GLY A 248 -13.93 -2.56 2.75
CA GLY A 248 -14.70 -3.81 2.67
C GLY A 248 -15.81 -3.85 1.62
N LYS A 249 -16.09 -2.78 0.86
CA LYS A 249 -17.07 -2.78 -0.23
C LYS A 249 -16.39 -2.97 -1.60
N PRO A 250 -16.92 -3.80 -2.52
CA PRO A 250 -16.39 -3.90 -3.89
C PRO A 250 -16.52 -2.59 -4.69
N LEU A 251 -15.47 -2.24 -5.44
CA LEU A 251 -15.43 -1.05 -6.31
C LEU A 251 -16.05 -1.32 -7.69
N ASN A 252 -15.96 -2.56 -8.19
CA ASN A 252 -16.57 -3.00 -9.46
C ASN A 252 -16.24 -2.10 -10.67
N GLY A 253 -14.99 -1.60 -10.76
CA GLY A 253 -14.53 -0.71 -11.84
C GLY A 253 -15.21 0.67 -11.89
N ARG A 254 -15.83 1.12 -10.79
CA ARG A 254 -16.53 2.42 -10.72
C ARG A 254 -15.61 3.53 -10.22
N THR A 255 -15.86 4.77 -10.66
CA THR A 255 -15.31 5.96 -10.02
C THR A 255 -15.72 6.02 -8.55
N ALA A 256 -14.77 6.24 -7.65
CA ALA A 256 -15.02 6.46 -6.23
C ALA A 256 -14.75 7.92 -5.83
N TYR A 257 -15.34 8.37 -4.72
CA TYR A 257 -15.09 9.69 -4.14
C TYR A 257 -14.75 9.54 -2.66
N LEU A 258 -13.66 10.16 -2.22
CA LEU A 258 -13.05 9.93 -0.90
C LEU A 258 -12.55 11.22 -0.25
N PHE A 259 -12.44 11.22 1.07
CA PHE A 259 -11.63 12.21 1.77
C PHE A 259 -10.15 11.80 1.78
N PRO A 260 -9.21 12.77 1.71
CA PRO A 260 -7.78 12.54 1.91
C PRO A 260 -7.46 11.76 3.19
N GLY A 261 -6.46 10.88 3.13
CA GLY A 261 -5.93 10.15 4.29
C GLY A 261 -5.67 8.67 4.04
N PHE A 262 -5.94 7.85 5.06
CA PHE A 262 -5.79 6.39 4.97
C PHE A 262 -6.80 5.78 4.01
N LEU A 263 -6.38 4.78 3.24
CA LEU A 263 -7.24 4.00 2.35
C LEU A 263 -7.15 2.52 2.71
N ASP A 264 -8.30 1.95 3.09
CA ASP A 264 -8.47 0.53 3.37
C ASP A 264 -8.77 -0.19 2.03
N VAL A 265 -7.74 -0.55 1.27
CA VAL A 265 -7.87 -1.22 -0.04
C VAL A 265 -7.52 -2.70 0.09
N GLY A 266 -8.34 -3.56 -0.50
CA GLY A 266 -8.15 -5.02 -0.50
C GLY A 266 -8.71 -5.67 -1.76
N SER A 267 -8.83 -7.00 -1.75
CA SER A 267 -9.47 -7.78 -2.82
C SER A 267 -10.66 -8.57 -2.30
N THR A 268 -11.64 -8.86 -3.16
CA THR A 268 -12.67 -9.89 -2.91
C THR A 268 -12.09 -11.30 -2.98
N ASN A 269 -10.89 -11.48 -3.55
CA ASN A 269 -10.18 -12.74 -3.60
C ASN A 269 -9.19 -12.84 -2.44
N ALA A 270 -9.43 -13.77 -1.50
CA ALA A 270 -8.60 -13.96 -0.31
C ALA A 270 -7.14 -14.39 -0.61
N ASN A 271 -6.85 -14.86 -1.83
CA ASN A 271 -5.49 -15.18 -2.26
C ASN A 271 -4.69 -13.94 -2.70
N ILE A 272 -5.32 -12.78 -2.84
CA ILE A 272 -4.71 -11.54 -3.33
C ILE A 272 -4.65 -10.50 -2.21
N ALA A 273 -3.42 -10.14 -1.82
CA ALA A 273 -3.16 -8.94 -1.07
C ALA A 273 -3.11 -7.73 -2.02
N VAL A 274 -3.59 -6.57 -1.56
CA VAL A 274 -3.55 -5.32 -2.33
C VAL A 274 -2.94 -4.23 -1.46
N THR A 275 -2.07 -3.41 -2.05
CA THR A 275 -1.57 -2.18 -1.42
C THR A 275 -1.77 -1.00 -2.38
N THR A 276 -1.77 0.23 -1.85
CA THR A 276 -1.84 1.46 -2.65
C THR A 276 -0.98 2.53 -2.00
N LYS A 277 -0.60 3.55 -2.76
CA LYS A 277 -0.04 4.78 -2.20
C LYS A 277 -1.12 5.54 -1.38
N PRO A 278 -0.71 6.29 -0.33
CA PRO A 278 -1.56 7.29 0.31
C PRO A 278 -2.12 8.27 -0.72
N ILE A 279 -3.32 8.79 -0.48
CA ILE A 279 -3.90 9.90 -1.25
C ILE A 279 -4.23 11.00 -0.26
N LEU A 280 -3.46 12.08 -0.29
CA LEU A 280 -3.51 13.16 0.70
C LEU A 280 -4.08 14.43 0.05
N LEU A 281 -3.74 15.63 0.55
CA LEU A 281 -4.33 16.89 0.09
C LEU A 281 -3.97 17.23 -1.36
N ASP A 282 -2.85 16.72 -1.85
CA ASP A 282 -2.42 16.79 -3.25
C ASP A 282 -3.46 16.21 -4.23
N GLY A 283 -4.21 15.18 -3.80
CA GLY A 283 -5.32 14.62 -4.57
C GLY A 283 -6.46 15.62 -4.82
N LEU A 284 -6.63 16.65 -3.98
CA LEU A 284 -7.60 17.74 -4.19
C LEU A 284 -7.06 18.82 -5.13
N ALA A 285 -5.74 19.02 -5.18
CA ALA A 285 -5.08 20.02 -6.03
C ALA A 285 -5.16 19.70 -7.54
N THR A 286 -5.56 18.47 -7.88
CA THR A 286 -5.80 17.96 -9.25
C THR A 286 -6.98 18.63 -9.98
N GLY A 287 -7.74 19.51 -9.31
CA GLY A 287 -8.81 20.30 -9.94
C GLY A 287 -10.01 19.47 -10.40
N GLY A 288 -10.32 18.36 -9.71
CA GLY A 288 -11.46 17.49 -10.03
C GLY A 288 -11.19 16.47 -11.16
N THR A 289 -9.99 16.47 -11.73
CA THR A 289 -9.53 15.35 -12.57
C THR A 289 -9.40 14.08 -11.72
N ALA A 290 -9.64 12.92 -12.33
CA ALA A 290 -9.64 11.66 -11.58
C ALA A 290 -8.18 11.22 -11.30
N ALA A 291 -7.84 11.05 -10.02
CA ALA A 291 -6.58 10.42 -9.66
C ALA A 291 -6.70 8.90 -9.88
N PHE A 292 -5.76 8.31 -10.59
CA PHE A 292 -5.76 6.86 -10.80
C PHE A 292 -5.35 6.12 -9.52
N LEU A 293 -6.14 5.13 -9.11
CA LEU A 293 -5.80 4.26 -7.98
C LEU A 293 -4.66 3.32 -8.35
N ALA A 294 -3.43 3.76 -8.08
CA ALA A 294 -2.20 2.99 -8.28
C ALA A 294 -2.08 1.83 -7.25
N ALA A 295 -2.88 0.80 -7.46
CA ALA A 295 -2.87 -0.44 -6.68
C ALA A 295 -1.76 -1.40 -7.13
N THR A 296 -1.03 -1.95 -6.16
CA THR A 296 -0.10 -3.07 -6.35
C THR A 296 -0.77 -4.34 -5.83
N TYR A 297 -0.72 -5.41 -6.63
CA TYR A 297 -1.29 -6.71 -6.29
C TYR A 297 -0.18 -7.70 -5.91
N GLU A 298 -0.38 -8.44 -4.84
CA GLU A 298 0.53 -9.50 -4.39
C GLU A 298 -0.25 -10.77 -4.06
N ILE A 299 0.42 -11.93 -4.11
CA ILE A 299 -0.15 -13.18 -3.61
C ILE A 299 -0.12 -13.14 -2.08
N ALA A 300 -1.26 -13.32 -1.42
CA ALA A 300 -1.36 -13.31 0.04
C ALA A 300 -0.53 -14.45 0.65
N ASP A 301 0.07 -14.25 1.83
CA ASP A 301 1.02 -15.23 2.39
C ASP A 301 0.39 -16.61 2.71
N ALA A 302 -0.90 -16.63 3.04
CA ALA A 302 -1.66 -17.89 3.17
C ALA A 302 -1.76 -18.65 1.84
N ALA A 303 -1.92 -17.93 0.72
CA ALA A 303 -1.90 -18.52 -0.62
C ALA A 303 -0.47 -18.95 -1.02
N LYS A 304 0.56 -18.15 -0.72
CA LYS A 304 1.97 -18.55 -0.90
C LYS A 304 2.26 -19.86 -0.16
N ALA A 305 1.83 -19.99 1.10
CA ALA A 305 2.00 -21.20 1.90
C ALA A 305 1.21 -22.40 1.34
N ALA A 306 -0.04 -22.20 0.90
CA ALA A 306 -0.83 -23.25 0.25
C ALA A 306 -0.17 -23.77 -1.03
N ILE A 307 0.42 -22.88 -1.85
CA ILE A 307 1.15 -23.25 -3.07
C ILE A 307 2.38 -24.10 -2.74
N LEU A 308 3.21 -23.67 -1.78
CA LEU A 308 4.38 -24.43 -1.34
C LEU A 308 4.00 -25.79 -0.71
N ASN A 309 2.89 -25.87 0.03
CA ASN A 309 2.39 -27.13 0.58
C ASN A 309 1.93 -28.12 -0.52
N GLY A 310 1.36 -27.63 -1.62
CA GLY A 310 1.01 -28.49 -2.76
C GLY A 310 2.25 -28.99 -3.53
N VAL A 311 3.28 -28.16 -3.71
CA VAL A 311 4.59 -28.61 -4.22
C VAL A 311 5.19 -29.67 -3.29
N LYS A 312 5.14 -29.44 -1.97
CA LYS A 312 5.62 -30.41 -0.97
C LYS A 312 4.88 -31.75 -1.10
N ALA A 313 3.55 -31.74 -1.24
CA ALA A 313 2.76 -32.96 -1.40
C ALA A 313 3.15 -33.77 -2.66
N VAL A 314 3.57 -33.09 -3.74
CA VAL A 314 4.13 -33.76 -4.92
C VAL A 314 5.50 -34.38 -4.60
N THR A 315 6.42 -33.65 -3.97
CA THR A 315 7.73 -34.23 -3.57
C THR A 315 7.62 -35.33 -2.52
N ASP A 316 6.60 -35.29 -1.66
CA ASP A 316 6.31 -36.34 -0.68
C ASP A 316 5.93 -37.66 -1.37
N THR A 317 5.49 -37.64 -2.63
CA THR A 317 5.30 -38.86 -3.44
C THR A 317 6.65 -39.54 -3.72
N CYS A 318 7.74 -38.78 -3.85
CA CYS A 318 9.09 -39.33 -3.92
C CYS A 318 9.51 -39.87 -2.54
N THR A 319 9.42 -39.06 -1.48
CA THR A 319 9.82 -39.40 -0.09
C THR A 319 9.17 -40.70 0.44
N ASN A 320 7.90 -40.92 0.09
CA ASN A 320 7.14 -42.12 0.49
C ASN A 320 7.32 -43.32 -0.47
N SER A 321 7.96 -43.13 -1.63
CA SER A 321 8.31 -44.21 -2.56
C SER A 321 9.50 -45.03 -2.04
N ARG A 322 9.58 -46.29 -2.44
CA ARG A 322 10.80 -47.13 -2.33
C ARG A 322 11.35 -47.57 -3.69
N LEU A 323 10.81 -47.01 -4.78
CA LEU A 323 11.22 -47.30 -6.14
C LEU A 323 12.36 -46.37 -6.59
N HIS A 324 13.22 -46.87 -7.48
CA HIS A 324 14.25 -46.08 -8.16
C HIS A 324 13.63 -44.98 -9.05
N LYS A 325 12.43 -45.25 -9.56
CA LYS A 325 11.56 -44.29 -10.24
C LYS A 325 10.21 -44.24 -9.54
N PRO A 326 9.97 -43.25 -8.65
CA PRO A 326 8.67 -43.06 -8.01
C PRO A 326 7.52 -42.86 -9.02
N PRO A 327 6.26 -43.10 -8.61
CA PRO A 327 5.10 -42.82 -9.44
C PRO A 327 4.84 -41.32 -9.58
N ALA A 328 4.17 -40.94 -10.67
CA ALA A 328 3.65 -39.59 -10.85
C ALA A 328 2.74 -39.17 -9.67
N PRO A 329 2.75 -37.90 -9.22
CA PRO A 329 3.37 -36.73 -9.86
C PRO A 329 4.87 -36.54 -9.64
N CYS A 330 5.58 -37.43 -8.92
CA CYS A 330 7.03 -37.38 -8.85
C CYS A 330 7.68 -37.84 -10.18
N ASN A 331 8.77 -37.19 -10.60
CA ASN A 331 9.57 -37.57 -11.79
C ASN A 331 11.08 -37.68 -11.52
N ALA A 332 11.48 -37.74 -10.24
CA ALA A 332 12.84 -38.01 -9.76
C ALA A 332 13.35 -39.41 -10.17
N LEU A 333 14.68 -39.63 -10.17
CA LEU A 333 15.30 -40.88 -10.62
C LEU A 333 16.60 -41.24 -9.85
N ALA A 334 16.56 -42.30 -9.04
CA ALA A 334 17.71 -42.86 -8.34
C ALA A 334 18.43 -43.89 -9.23
N ILE A 335 19.30 -43.40 -10.13
CA ILE A 335 20.06 -44.26 -11.06
C ILE A 335 20.99 -45.21 -10.30
N GLY A 336 20.97 -46.49 -10.68
CA GLY A 336 21.87 -47.53 -10.15
C GLY A 336 21.37 -48.25 -8.90
N MET A 337 20.17 -47.94 -8.40
CA MET A 337 19.59 -48.53 -7.19
C MET A 337 18.42 -49.48 -7.49
N GLU A 338 18.19 -50.46 -6.61
CA GLU A 338 17.14 -51.48 -6.75
C GLU A 338 15.77 -51.05 -6.19
N ASP A 339 14.70 -51.40 -6.91
CA ASP A 339 13.32 -51.18 -6.47
C ASP A 339 13.00 -51.89 -5.15
N GLY A 340 12.27 -51.18 -4.28
CA GLY A 340 11.97 -51.61 -2.91
C GLY A 340 13.05 -51.19 -1.91
N THR A 341 14.25 -50.80 -2.34
CA THR A 341 15.38 -50.46 -1.45
C THR A 341 15.64 -48.96 -1.30
N VAL A 342 15.11 -48.13 -2.20
CA VAL A 342 15.50 -46.70 -2.30
C VAL A 342 14.86 -45.88 -1.19
N ASN A 343 15.67 -45.19 -0.39
CA ASN A 343 15.23 -44.22 0.60
C ASN A 343 15.40 -42.79 0.08
N TRP A 344 14.29 -42.20 -0.35
CA TRP A 344 14.20 -40.80 -0.72
C TRP A 344 14.12 -39.89 0.53
N PRO A 345 15.00 -38.88 0.67
CA PRO A 345 14.93 -37.90 1.75
C PRO A 345 13.77 -36.90 1.52
N THR A 346 13.47 -36.06 2.51
CA THR A 346 12.64 -34.87 2.29
C THR A 346 13.34 -33.92 1.32
N ALA A 347 12.66 -33.47 0.27
CA ALA A 347 13.23 -32.51 -0.67
C ALA A 347 13.51 -31.14 -0.03
N ASP A 348 14.66 -30.54 -0.34
CA ASP A 348 14.87 -29.10 -0.13
C ASP A 348 14.12 -28.32 -1.22
N LEU A 349 13.20 -27.46 -0.80
CA LEU A 349 12.41 -26.58 -1.66
C LEU A 349 12.94 -25.13 -1.69
N SER A 350 14.12 -24.86 -1.13
CA SER A 350 14.72 -23.50 -1.04
C SER A 350 14.87 -22.79 -2.40
N ARG A 351 14.94 -23.54 -3.50
CA ARG A 351 15.03 -23.03 -4.87
C ARG A 351 13.71 -23.01 -5.63
N VAL A 352 12.60 -23.40 -5.01
CA VAL A 352 11.25 -23.23 -5.55
C VAL A 352 10.78 -21.79 -5.32
N LYS A 353 10.30 -21.14 -6.37
CA LYS A 353 9.80 -19.77 -6.36
C LYS A 353 8.39 -19.71 -6.91
N ILE A 354 7.57 -18.85 -6.32
CA ILE A 354 6.27 -18.45 -6.87
C ILE A 354 6.48 -17.11 -7.55
N ASN A 355 6.10 -16.99 -8.82
CA ASN A 355 6.23 -15.76 -9.56
C ASN A 355 5.20 -14.71 -9.09
N GLY A 356 5.50 -13.44 -9.33
CA GLY A 356 4.56 -12.35 -9.09
C GLY A 356 3.31 -12.45 -9.96
N ILE A 357 2.34 -11.59 -9.65
CA ILE A 357 1.16 -11.33 -10.49
C ILE A 357 1.21 -9.89 -10.99
N ASP A 358 0.59 -9.63 -12.13
CA ASP A 358 0.44 -8.29 -12.67
C ASP A 358 -0.94 -8.08 -13.31
N GLN A 359 -1.20 -6.86 -13.77
CA GLN A 359 -2.45 -6.47 -14.41
C GLN A 359 -2.73 -7.17 -15.77
N TYR A 360 -1.86 -8.07 -16.23
CA TYR A 360 -2.05 -8.90 -17.42
C TYR A 360 -2.24 -10.38 -17.05
N SER A 361 -1.54 -10.89 -16.02
CA SER A 361 -1.67 -12.28 -15.55
C SER A 361 -3.00 -12.58 -14.86
N GLY A 362 -3.67 -11.56 -14.29
CA GLY A 362 -4.94 -11.72 -13.58
C GLY A 362 -4.82 -12.63 -12.36
N PHE A 363 -5.78 -13.53 -12.16
CA PHE A 363 -5.69 -14.53 -11.08
C PHE A 363 -4.81 -15.76 -11.42
N THR A 364 -3.88 -15.66 -12.36
CA THR A 364 -2.93 -16.75 -12.68
C THR A 364 -1.51 -16.35 -12.28
N THR A 365 -0.77 -17.31 -11.71
CA THR A 365 0.70 -17.24 -11.57
C THR A 365 1.35 -18.58 -11.94
N THR A 366 2.67 -18.66 -11.86
CA THR A 366 3.45 -19.88 -12.02
C THR A 366 4.32 -20.15 -10.79
N VAL A 367 4.48 -21.43 -10.45
CA VAL A 367 5.46 -21.92 -9.49
C VAL A 367 6.55 -22.64 -10.25
N MET A 368 7.82 -22.31 -10.00
CA MET A 368 8.96 -22.89 -10.72
C MET A 368 10.24 -22.94 -9.89
N GLY A 369 11.10 -23.91 -10.17
CA GLY A 369 12.40 -24.04 -9.52
C GLY A 369 12.91 -25.47 -9.47
N GLN A 370 13.60 -25.79 -8.39
CA GLN A 370 14.22 -27.10 -8.15
C GLN A 370 13.88 -27.58 -6.74
N ALA A 371 13.58 -28.87 -6.63
CA ALA A 371 13.40 -29.60 -5.38
C ALA A 371 14.49 -30.67 -5.29
N ASP A 372 15.41 -30.53 -4.33
CA ASP A 372 16.61 -31.36 -4.23
C ASP A 372 16.45 -32.50 -3.22
N PHE A 373 16.67 -33.73 -3.67
CA PHE A 373 16.79 -34.91 -2.85
C PHE A 373 18.27 -35.15 -2.51
N LEU A 374 18.72 -34.59 -1.40
CA LEU A 374 20.13 -34.63 -0.98
C LEU A 374 20.42 -35.92 -0.17
N GLY A 375 21.29 -36.78 -0.69
CA GLY A 375 21.65 -38.05 -0.04
C GLY A 375 20.59 -39.14 -0.16
N VAL A 376 20.04 -39.36 -1.36
CA VAL A 376 19.28 -40.56 -1.72
C VAL A 376 20.17 -41.80 -1.54
N THR A 377 19.64 -42.85 -0.93
CA THR A 377 20.36 -44.11 -0.68
C THR A 377 19.53 -45.33 -1.09
N GLY A 378 20.17 -46.48 -1.27
CA GLY A 378 19.54 -47.75 -1.64
C GLY A 378 20.58 -48.86 -1.78
N MET A 379 20.16 -50.04 -2.24
CA MET A 379 21.07 -51.11 -2.65
C MET A 379 21.35 -51.00 -4.15
N GLY A 380 22.57 -51.32 -4.58
CA GLY A 380 22.93 -51.46 -5.98
C GLY A 380 22.62 -52.86 -6.53
N HIS A 381 22.66 -53.00 -7.86
CA HIS A 381 22.43 -54.28 -8.57
C HIS A 381 23.49 -55.39 -8.29
N ASP A 382 24.52 -55.08 -7.50
CA ASP A 382 25.52 -56.00 -6.96
C ASP A 382 25.16 -56.50 -5.53
N GLY A 383 24.03 -56.07 -4.99
CA GLY A 383 23.59 -56.37 -3.63
C GLY A 383 24.38 -55.64 -2.54
N GLN A 384 25.17 -54.60 -2.89
CA GLN A 384 25.88 -53.75 -1.92
C GLN A 384 25.16 -52.41 -1.70
N PRO A 385 25.40 -51.71 -0.58
CA PRO A 385 24.87 -50.36 -0.38
C PRO A 385 25.41 -49.40 -1.45
N HIS A 386 24.53 -48.80 -2.24
CA HIS A 386 24.92 -47.82 -3.26
C HIS A 386 25.40 -46.53 -2.58
N PRO A 387 26.50 -45.89 -3.06
CA PRO A 387 26.92 -44.59 -2.56
C PRO A 387 25.78 -43.55 -2.59
N PRO A 388 25.66 -42.67 -1.58
CA PRO A 388 24.61 -41.66 -1.58
C PRO A 388 24.71 -40.73 -2.80
N VAL A 389 23.58 -40.49 -3.47
CA VAL A 389 23.50 -39.58 -4.62
C VAL A 389 22.59 -38.38 -4.30
N ASN A 390 22.78 -37.29 -5.01
CA ASN A 390 21.83 -36.18 -5.02
C ASN A 390 21.04 -36.22 -6.33
N ASP A 391 19.73 -36.02 -6.25
CA ASP A 391 18.86 -35.83 -7.42
C ASP A 391 18.10 -34.51 -7.32
N THR A 392 17.76 -33.92 -8.46
CA THR A 392 17.09 -32.61 -8.55
C THR A 392 15.84 -32.74 -9.41
N MET A 393 14.68 -32.70 -8.76
CA MET A 393 13.39 -32.68 -9.44
C MET A 393 13.07 -31.24 -9.85
N TYR A 394 12.81 -31.02 -11.13
CA TYR A 394 12.43 -29.70 -11.63
C TYR A 394 10.95 -29.44 -11.35
N ILE A 395 10.66 -28.32 -10.69
CA ILE A 395 9.29 -27.85 -10.47
C ILE A 395 8.96 -26.86 -11.58
N TYR A 396 7.88 -27.10 -12.30
CA TYR A 396 7.21 -26.10 -13.13
C TYR A 396 5.70 -26.33 -13.11
N GLY A 397 4.91 -25.30 -12.89
CA GLY A 397 3.45 -25.42 -12.92
C GLY A 397 2.71 -24.10 -12.92
N ASN A 398 1.47 -24.16 -13.42
CA ASN A 398 0.53 -23.05 -13.34
C ASN A 398 -0.25 -23.13 -12.03
N VAL A 399 -0.58 -21.98 -11.46
CA VAL A 399 -1.42 -21.84 -10.26
C VAL A 399 -2.61 -20.96 -10.59
N ASP A 400 -3.81 -21.47 -10.32
CA ASP A 400 -5.06 -20.69 -10.37
C ASP A 400 -5.38 -20.16 -8.96
N LEU A 401 -5.36 -18.84 -8.84
CA LEU A 401 -5.63 -18.10 -7.60
C LEU A 401 -7.13 -17.83 -7.41
N LYS A 402 -8.03 -18.31 -8.29
CA LYS A 402 -9.50 -18.20 -8.12
C LYS A 402 -10.05 -19.18 -7.09
N ALA A 403 -9.45 -20.36 -6.98
CA ALA A 403 -9.79 -21.36 -5.96
C ALA A 403 -9.23 -20.95 -4.59
N SER A 404 -9.95 -21.27 -3.51
CA SER A 404 -9.45 -21.08 -2.13
C SER A 404 -9.54 -22.41 -1.38
N PRO A 405 -8.40 -23.07 -1.04
CA PRO A 405 -7.02 -22.67 -1.37
C PRO A 405 -6.73 -22.71 -2.88
N PRO A 406 -5.65 -22.05 -3.35
CA PRO A 406 -5.23 -22.08 -4.75
C PRO A 406 -5.01 -23.50 -5.27
N THR A 407 -5.40 -23.74 -6.52
CA THR A 407 -5.14 -25.01 -7.21
C THR A 407 -3.94 -24.88 -8.14
N MET A 408 -3.20 -25.98 -8.35
CA MET A 408 -2.01 -25.98 -9.20
C MET A 408 -1.96 -27.21 -10.10
N ALA A 409 -1.33 -27.04 -11.27
CA ALA A 409 -1.02 -28.10 -12.20
C ALA A 409 0.49 -28.06 -12.50
N LEU A 410 1.24 -28.97 -11.90
CA LEU A 410 2.67 -29.18 -12.17
C LEU A 410 2.87 -30.02 -13.45
N ARG A 411 4.08 -29.98 -14.01
CA ARG A 411 4.52 -30.69 -15.22
C ARG A 411 5.94 -31.22 -15.05
#